data_AF-A0AAV7JIC2-F1
#
_entry.id   AF-A0AAV7JIC2-F1
#
_cell.length_a   1.000
_cell.length_b   1.000
_cell.length_c   1.000
_cell.angle_alpha   90.00
_cell.angle_beta   90.00
_cell.angle_gamma   90.00
#
_symmetry.space_group_name_H-M   'P 1'
#
loop_
_entity.id
_entity.type
_entity.pdbx_description
1 polymer ?
#
loop_
_entity_poly.entity_id
_entity_poly.type
_entity_poly.pdbx_seq_one_letter_code
_entity_poly.pdbx_strand_id
1 'polypeptide(L)'
;MSLKRKYQEGYLNFGFTFQENNGYPLLQCVLCMKTLSNTSMKPYQLKQHLTTVHPEPSKNDRAFFKLKETGIQRVKLDSSGAFHQQAKLIVHASYAIALLVAKNKKLHTIGETLIKPCILECARIVLNKDAISKLEQISMSNDSIKSRIVDMSNNINIR
;
A
#
# COMPACT_ATOMS: atom_id res chain seq x y z
N MET A 1 14.60 -31.78 13.43
CA MET A 1 13.43 -31.81 12.52
C MET A 1 12.32 -30.94 13.09
N SER A 2 12.11 -29.75 12.54
CA SER A 2 11.10 -28.81 13.05
C SER A 2 9.73 -29.16 12.49
N LEU A 3 8.79 -29.49 13.38
CA LEU A 3 7.41 -29.86 13.04
C LEU A 3 6.75 -28.77 12.19
N LYS A 4 6.35 -29.12 10.96
CA LYS A 4 5.53 -28.28 10.08
C LYS A 4 4.16 -28.07 10.76
N ARG A 5 3.94 -26.94 11.41
CA ARG A 5 2.63 -26.58 11.96
C ARG A 5 1.72 -26.13 10.81
N LYS A 6 0.66 -26.90 10.58
CA LYS A 6 -0.38 -26.60 9.58
C LYS A 6 -1.22 -25.40 10.02
N TYR A 7 -1.78 -24.67 9.06
CA TYR A 7 -2.76 -23.61 9.31
C TYR A 7 -3.89 -24.13 10.21
N GLN A 8 -4.17 -23.42 11.30
CA GLN A 8 -5.39 -23.59 12.07
C GLN A 8 -6.28 -22.37 11.87
N GLU A 9 -7.53 -22.58 11.47
CA GLU A 9 -8.52 -21.52 11.23
C GLU A 9 -8.74 -20.61 12.46
N GLY A 10 -8.40 -21.09 13.66
CA GLY A 10 -8.42 -20.34 14.91
C GLY A 10 -7.44 -19.17 14.98
N TYR A 11 -6.43 -19.09 14.10
CA TYR A 11 -5.51 -17.94 14.06
C TYR A 11 -6.17 -16.65 13.60
N LEU A 12 -7.27 -16.76 12.85
CA LEU A 12 -8.06 -15.60 12.43
C LEU A 12 -8.71 -14.88 13.61
N ASN A 13 -8.99 -15.59 14.72
CA ASN A 13 -9.52 -14.99 15.95
C ASN A 13 -8.52 -14.01 16.59
N PHE A 14 -7.25 -14.10 16.24
CA PHE A 14 -6.19 -13.18 16.67
C PHE A 14 -5.84 -12.15 15.59
N GLY A 15 -6.58 -12.10 14.48
CA GLY A 15 -6.33 -11.19 13.36
C GLY A 15 -5.19 -11.63 12.44
N PHE A 16 -4.92 -12.93 12.32
CA PHE A 16 -3.86 -13.44 11.46
C PHE A 16 -4.37 -14.41 10.39
N THR A 17 -3.79 -14.30 9.19
CA THR A 17 -3.98 -15.22 8.07
C THR A 17 -2.63 -15.82 7.66
N PHE A 18 -2.64 -16.76 6.73
CA PHE A 18 -1.43 -17.43 6.25
C PHE A 18 -0.99 -16.89 4.90
N GLN A 19 0.33 -16.89 4.68
CA GLN A 19 0.94 -16.65 3.38
C GLN A 19 2.04 -17.69 3.17
N GLU A 20 2.08 -18.30 1.99
CA GLU A 20 3.19 -19.14 1.59
C GLU A 20 4.33 -18.26 1.05
N ASN A 21 5.53 -18.45 1.59
CA ASN A 21 6.75 -17.85 1.08
C ASN A 21 7.81 -18.94 0.91
N ASN A 22 8.26 -19.18 -0.33
CA ASN A 22 9.23 -20.24 -0.67
C ASN A 22 8.90 -21.62 -0.08
N GLY A 23 7.61 -21.99 -0.06
CA GLY A 23 7.13 -23.27 0.48
C GLY A 23 6.98 -23.34 2.01
N TYR A 24 7.18 -22.21 2.70
CA TYR A 24 7.01 -22.10 4.16
C TYR A 24 5.78 -21.25 4.52
N PRO A 25 4.90 -21.74 5.41
CA PRO A 25 3.77 -20.95 5.91
C PRO A 25 4.25 -19.87 6.89
N LEU A 26 3.96 -18.61 6.57
CA LEU A 26 4.16 -17.45 7.44
C LEU A 26 2.82 -16.91 7.91
N LEU A 27 2.75 -16.53 9.19
CA LEU A 27 1.59 -15.79 9.72
C LEU A 27 1.70 -14.32 9.31
N GLN A 28 0.63 -13.78 8.76
CA GLN A 28 0.51 -12.38 8.36
C GLN A 28 -0.65 -11.73 9.12
N CYS A 29 -0.39 -10.57 9.74
CA CYS A 29 -1.44 -9.78 10.37
C CYS A 29 -2.37 -9.17 9.33
N VAL A 30 -3.68 -9.31 9.50
CA VAL A 30 -4.68 -8.79 8.54
C VAL A 30 -4.91 -7.28 8.62
N LEU A 31 -4.28 -6.61 9.59
CA LEU A 31 -4.41 -5.16 9.80
C LEU A 31 -3.22 -4.37 9.27
N CYS A 32 -1.99 -4.85 9.54
CA CYS A 32 -0.75 -4.17 9.13
C CYS A 32 0.09 -4.93 8.10
N MET A 33 -0.34 -6.12 7.66
CA MET A 33 0.37 -6.96 6.68
C MET A 33 1.75 -7.45 7.14
N LYS A 34 2.15 -7.20 8.39
CA LYS A 34 3.42 -7.67 8.94
C LYS A 34 3.42 -9.19 9.04
N THR A 35 4.49 -9.81 8.55
CA THR A 35 4.74 -11.23 8.69
C THR A 35 5.51 -11.53 9.98
N LEU A 36 5.10 -12.59 10.67
CA LEU A 36 5.76 -13.09 11.88
C LEU A 36 6.49 -14.39 11.58
N SER A 37 7.63 -14.61 12.26
CA SER A 37 8.42 -15.83 12.10
C SER A 37 7.70 -17.05 12.71
N ASN A 38 8.12 -18.25 12.32
CA ASN A 38 7.50 -19.51 12.71
C ASN A 38 7.54 -19.75 14.25
N THR A 39 8.50 -19.13 14.96
CA THR A 39 8.60 -19.15 16.43
C THR A 39 7.53 -18.30 17.12
N SER A 40 6.93 -17.36 16.38
CA SER A 40 5.91 -16.40 16.86
C SER A 40 4.47 -16.90 16.71
N MET A 41 4.25 -18.16 16.33
CA MET A 41 2.91 -18.76 16.17
C MET A 41 2.18 -19.07 17.50
N LYS A 42 2.73 -18.67 18.65
CA LYS A 42 2.07 -18.91 19.95
C LYS A 42 0.93 -17.90 20.15
N PRO A 43 -0.27 -18.32 20.58
CA PRO A 43 -1.43 -17.43 20.75
C PRO A 43 -1.16 -16.18 21.59
N TYR A 44 -0.35 -16.30 22.65
CA TYR A 44 0.04 -15.15 23.48
C TYR A 44 0.79 -14.05 22.70
N GLN A 45 1.69 -14.43 21.78
CA GLN A 45 2.47 -13.47 21.00
C GLN A 45 1.62 -12.79 19.91
N LEU A 46 0.66 -13.52 19.34
CA LEU A 46 -0.32 -12.96 18.38
C LEU A 46 -1.24 -11.97 19.08
N LYS A 47 -1.73 -12.32 20.26
CA LYS A 47 -2.54 -11.43 21.11
C LYS A 47 -1.74 -10.21 21.53
N GLN A 48 -0.47 -10.38 21.93
CA GLN A 48 0.40 -9.27 22.30
C GLN A 48 0.60 -8.31 21.12
N HIS A 49 0.91 -8.81 19.92
CA HIS A 49 1.00 -8.00 18.71
C HIS A 49 -0.28 -7.20 18.48
N LEU A 50 -1.44 -7.86 18.54
CA LEU A 50 -2.73 -7.21 18.34
C LEU A 50 -2.95 -6.12 19.40
N THR A 51 -2.70 -6.38 20.68
CA THR A 51 -2.93 -5.39 21.74
C THR A 51 -1.95 -4.22 21.73
N THR A 52 -0.71 -4.43 21.29
CA THR A 52 0.35 -3.41 21.33
C THR A 52 0.43 -2.57 20.05
N VAL A 53 0.23 -3.21 18.90
CA VAL A 53 0.31 -2.54 17.58
C VAL A 53 -1.06 -2.06 17.12
N HIS A 54 -2.13 -2.74 17.55
CA HIS A 54 -3.52 -2.47 17.14
C HIS A 54 -4.48 -2.42 18.34
N PRO A 55 -4.27 -1.50 19.31
CA PRO A 55 -5.04 -1.46 20.55
C PRO A 55 -6.55 -1.29 20.33
N GLU A 56 -6.99 -0.43 19.41
CA GLU A 56 -8.43 -0.27 19.13
C GLU A 56 -9.01 -1.49 18.40
N PRO A 57 -8.39 -1.99 17.30
CA PRO A 57 -8.93 -3.15 16.60
C PRO A 57 -8.83 -4.47 17.37
N SER A 58 -8.09 -4.50 18.48
CA SER A 58 -7.86 -5.72 19.28
C SER A 58 -9.12 -6.29 19.94
N LYS A 59 -10.17 -5.49 20.05
CA LYS A 59 -11.46 -5.87 20.65
C LYS A 59 -12.49 -6.38 19.64
N ASN A 60 -12.15 -6.35 18.35
CA ASN A 60 -13.07 -6.76 17.31
C ASN A 60 -13.20 -8.29 17.24
N ASP A 61 -14.30 -8.72 16.62
CA ASP A 61 -14.64 -10.12 16.49
C ASP A 61 -14.00 -10.79 15.26
N ARG A 62 -14.19 -12.11 15.16
CA ARG A 62 -13.70 -12.89 14.03
C ARG A 62 -14.27 -12.40 12.69
N ALA A 63 -15.52 -11.91 12.66
CA ALA A 63 -16.17 -11.45 11.44
C ALA A 63 -15.46 -10.21 10.87
N PHE A 64 -15.09 -9.26 11.72
CA PHE A 64 -14.26 -8.12 11.34
C PHE A 64 -12.92 -8.55 10.72
N PHE A 65 -12.22 -9.48 11.37
CA PHE A 65 -10.96 -10.00 10.84
C PHE A 65 -11.14 -10.79 9.55
N LYS A 66 -12.25 -11.51 9.38
CA LYS A 66 -12.58 -12.21 8.13
C LYS A 66 -12.80 -11.23 6.98
N LEU A 67 -13.47 -10.10 7.23
CA LEU A 67 -13.66 -9.05 6.22
C LEU A 67 -12.31 -8.43 5.79
N LYS A 68 -11.39 -8.22 6.73
CA LYS A 68 -10.04 -7.77 6.43
C LYS A 68 -9.22 -8.82 5.67
N GLU A 69 -9.35 -10.09 6.05
CA GLU A 69 -8.72 -11.21 5.35
C GLU A 69 -9.19 -11.33 3.90
N THR A 70 -10.50 -11.23 3.62
CA THR A 70 -11.00 -11.29 2.24
C THR A 70 -10.54 -10.11 1.41
N GLY A 71 -10.42 -8.92 2.01
CA GLY A 71 -9.78 -7.76 1.37
C GLY A 71 -8.33 -8.06 0.98
N ILE A 72 -7.56 -8.70 1.86
CA ILE A 72 -6.18 -9.11 1.58
C ILE A 72 -6.12 -10.22 0.53
N GLN A 73 -7.02 -11.20 0.56
CA GLN A 73 -7.04 -12.27 -0.44
C GLN A 73 -7.38 -11.74 -1.83
N ARG A 74 -8.27 -10.75 -1.94
CA ARG A 74 -8.49 -10.01 -3.20
C ARG A 74 -7.23 -9.31 -3.71
N VAL A 75 -6.38 -8.82 -2.81
CA VAL A 75 -5.06 -8.22 -3.13
C VAL A 75 -3.98 -9.28 -3.45
N LYS A 76 -4.13 -10.51 -2.95
CA LYS A 76 -3.22 -11.65 -3.19
C LYS A 76 -3.53 -12.43 -4.46
N LEU A 77 -4.73 -12.30 -5.04
CA LEU A 77 -5.08 -12.92 -6.34
C LEU A 77 -4.21 -12.33 -7.47
N ASP A 78 -3.73 -11.11 -7.30
CA ASP A 78 -2.64 -10.51 -8.05
C ASP A 78 -1.32 -10.90 -7.35
N SER A 79 -0.78 -12.05 -7.77
CA SER A 79 0.16 -12.95 -7.08
C SER A 79 1.50 -12.36 -6.56
N SER A 80 1.69 -11.04 -6.64
CA SER A 80 2.91 -10.34 -6.27
C SER A 80 2.71 -9.20 -5.27
N GLY A 81 1.47 -8.74 -5.00
CA GLY A 81 1.24 -7.49 -4.26
C GLY A 81 1.82 -6.24 -4.98
N ALA A 82 2.35 -6.41 -6.20
CA ALA A 82 2.98 -5.37 -6.98
C ALA A 82 1.99 -4.29 -7.39
N PHE A 83 0.71 -4.63 -7.58
CA PHE A 83 -0.33 -3.68 -7.99
C PHE A 83 -0.61 -2.62 -6.91
N HIS A 84 -0.74 -3.02 -5.63
CA HIS A 84 -0.93 -2.07 -4.52
C HIS A 84 0.32 -1.20 -4.29
N GLN A 85 1.51 -1.78 -4.43
CA GLN A 85 2.75 -1.03 -4.33
C GLN A 85 2.89 -0.03 -5.49
N GLN A 86 2.54 -0.44 -6.71
CA GLN A 86 2.56 0.40 -7.90
C GLN A 86 1.51 1.52 -7.83
N ALA A 87 0.27 1.23 -7.42
CA ALA A 87 -0.77 2.25 -7.22
C ALA A 87 -0.35 3.29 -6.17
N LYS A 88 0.25 2.85 -5.05
CA LYS A 88 0.80 3.76 -4.03
C LYS A 88 1.91 4.64 -4.60
N LEU A 89 2.82 4.07 -5.40
CA LEU A 89 3.92 4.81 -6.04
C LEU A 89 3.40 5.84 -7.05
N ILE A 90 2.38 5.49 -7.84
CA ILE A 90 1.73 6.38 -8.81
C ILE A 90 1.10 7.58 -8.10
N VAL A 91 0.33 7.34 -7.03
CA VAL A 91 -0.27 8.40 -6.22
C VAL A 91 0.82 9.27 -5.60
N HIS A 92 1.85 8.66 -5.01
CA HIS A 92 2.97 9.38 -4.42
C HIS A 92 3.70 10.28 -5.43
N ALA A 93 3.93 9.79 -6.66
CA ALA A 93 4.52 10.60 -7.73
C ALA A 93 3.64 11.81 -8.10
N SER A 94 2.31 11.63 -8.18
CA SER A 94 1.37 12.74 -8.40
C SER A 94 1.47 13.83 -7.33
N TYR A 95 1.52 13.45 -6.04
CA TYR A 95 1.74 14.39 -4.94
C TYR A 95 3.10 15.09 -5.00
N ALA A 96 4.17 14.36 -5.32
CA ALA A 96 5.51 14.93 -5.43
C ALA A 96 5.58 16.00 -6.53
N ILE A 97 4.97 15.75 -7.69
CA ILE A 97 4.89 16.73 -8.78
C ILE A 97 4.07 17.94 -8.34
N ALA A 98 2.90 17.73 -7.73
CA ALA A 98 2.07 18.81 -7.24
C ALA A 98 2.79 19.70 -6.21
N LEU A 99 3.60 19.09 -5.32
CA LEU A 99 4.40 19.80 -4.34
C LEU A 99 5.49 20.65 -5.02
N LEU A 100 6.17 20.10 -6.04
CA LEU A 100 7.18 20.85 -6.80
C LEU A 100 6.56 22.03 -7.55
N VAL A 101 5.38 21.85 -8.15
CA VAL A 101 4.63 22.93 -8.82
C VAL A 101 4.29 24.04 -7.82
N ALA A 102 3.74 23.68 -6.66
CA ALA A 102 3.39 24.65 -5.61
C ALA A 102 4.62 25.37 -5.05
N LYS A 103 5.70 24.65 -4.71
CA LYS A 103 6.95 25.23 -4.19
C LYS A 103 7.57 26.25 -5.15
N ASN A 104 7.49 25.99 -6.45
CA ASN A 104 8.01 26.88 -7.49
C ASN A 104 7.00 27.96 -7.91
N LYS A 105 5.87 28.10 -7.20
CA LYS A 105 4.81 29.08 -7.47
C LYS A 105 4.31 29.02 -8.92
N LYS A 106 4.30 27.83 -9.52
CA LYS A 106 3.81 27.62 -10.88
C LYS A 106 2.31 27.38 -10.86
N LEU A 107 1.64 27.73 -11.96
CA LEU A 107 0.24 27.40 -12.14
C LEU A 107 0.07 25.88 -12.17
N HIS A 108 -0.98 25.37 -11.54
CA HIS A 108 -1.30 23.94 -11.52
C HIS A 108 -1.48 23.35 -12.94
N THR A 109 -1.76 24.21 -13.92
CA THR A 109 -1.90 23.82 -15.33
C THR A 109 -0.62 23.29 -15.97
N ILE A 110 0.55 23.64 -15.42
CA ILE A 110 1.85 23.22 -15.95
C ILE A 110 2.05 21.69 -15.91
N GLY A 111 1.35 21.01 -15.00
CA GLY A 111 1.39 19.55 -14.88
C GLY A 111 0.94 18.86 -16.16
N GLU A 112 -0.19 19.31 -16.70
CA GLU A 112 -0.81 18.74 -17.89
C GLU A 112 -0.19 19.29 -19.18
N THR A 113 0.08 20.59 -19.24
CA THR A 113 0.50 21.26 -20.48
C THR A 113 1.96 21.05 -20.83
N LEU A 114 2.83 20.74 -19.85
CA LEU A 114 4.27 20.64 -20.09
C LEU A 114 4.91 19.43 -19.39
N ILE A 115 4.72 19.27 -18.08
CA ILE A 115 5.44 18.25 -17.30
C ILE A 115 5.11 16.84 -17.80
N LYS A 116 3.82 16.53 -17.98
CA LYS A 116 3.38 15.21 -18.46
C LYS A 116 3.92 14.90 -19.86
N PRO A 117 3.76 15.77 -20.89
CA PRO A 117 4.37 15.57 -22.20
C PRO A 117 5.89 15.36 -22.13
N CYS A 118 6.63 16.17 -21.36
CA CYS A 118 8.08 16.04 -21.24
C CYS A 118 8.50 14.66 -20.68
N ILE A 119 7.85 14.20 -19.61
CA ILE A 119 8.17 12.91 -18.99
C ILE A 119 7.89 11.75 -19.96
N LEU A 120 6.77 11.80 -20.67
CA LEU A 120 6.41 10.76 -21.64
C LEU A 120 7.36 10.74 -22.83
N GLU A 121 7.78 11.91 -23.33
CA GLU A 121 8.72 12.01 -24.44
C GLU A 121 10.12 11.52 -24.06
N CYS A 122 10.60 11.86 -22.86
CA CYS A 122 11.84 11.30 -22.34
C CYS A 122 11.77 9.78 -22.19
N ALA A 123 10.68 9.24 -21.67
CA ALA A 123 10.49 7.80 -21.54
C ALA A 123 10.45 7.10 -22.90
N ARG A 124 9.86 7.75 -23.92
CA ARG A 124 9.84 7.26 -25.30
C ARG A 124 11.23 7.17 -25.93
N ILE A 125 12.10 8.13 -25.65
CA ILE A 125 13.45 8.21 -26.24
C ILE A 125 14.44 7.31 -25.49
N VAL A 126 14.42 7.35 -24.15
CA VAL A 126 15.48 6.79 -23.31
C VAL A 126 15.11 5.41 -22.75
N LEU A 127 13.82 5.14 -22.57
CA LEU A 127 13.32 3.92 -21.93
C LEU A 127 12.59 3.04 -22.95
N ASN A 128 11.51 2.38 -22.51
CA ASN A 128 10.74 1.45 -23.30
C ASN A 128 9.22 1.72 -23.16
N LYS A 129 8.43 1.00 -23.96
CA LYS A 129 6.97 1.13 -23.98
C LYS A 129 6.32 0.86 -22.62
N ASP A 130 6.84 -0.09 -21.84
CA ASP A 130 6.34 -0.41 -20.51
C ASP A 130 6.52 0.76 -19.53
N ALA A 131 7.62 1.50 -19.63
CA ALA A 131 7.86 2.69 -18.83
C ALA A 131 6.85 3.80 -19.15
N ILE A 132 6.54 4.01 -20.44
CA ILE A 132 5.52 4.96 -20.87
C ILE A 132 4.17 4.61 -20.23
N SER A 133 3.70 3.37 -20.38
CA SER A 133 2.40 2.94 -19.85
C SER A 133 2.31 3.10 -18.32
N LYS A 134 3.42 2.95 -17.59
CA LYS A 134 3.46 3.21 -16.14
C LYS A 134 3.38 4.70 -15.80
N LEU A 135 4.06 5.55 -16.56
CA LEU A 135 4.09 7.00 -16.35
C LEU A 135 2.76 7.66 -16.74
N GLU A 136 2.06 7.12 -17.73
CA GLU A 136 0.73 7.58 -18.15
C GLU A 136 -0.32 7.50 -17.02
N GLN A 137 -0.17 6.51 -16.14
CA GLN A 137 -1.05 6.29 -14.99
C GLN A 137 -0.91 7.39 -13.91
N ILE A 138 0.15 8.19 -13.94
CA ILE A 138 0.32 9.31 -13.02
C ILE A 138 -0.68 10.41 -13.40
N SER A 139 -1.60 10.69 -12.47
CA SER A 139 -2.56 11.78 -12.65
C SER A 139 -1.86 13.13 -12.48
N MET A 140 -1.75 13.87 -13.59
CA MET A 140 -1.16 15.21 -13.66
C MET A 140 -2.10 16.23 -14.31
N SER A 141 -3.40 15.91 -14.41
CA SER A 141 -4.38 16.87 -14.93
C SER A 141 -4.46 18.12 -14.06
N ASN A 142 -4.94 19.21 -14.64
CA ASN A 142 -5.11 20.48 -13.94
C ASN A 142 -5.88 20.30 -12.62
N ASP A 143 -7.00 19.59 -12.66
CA ASP A 143 -7.83 19.31 -11.49
C ASP A 143 -7.13 18.42 -10.46
N SER A 144 -6.36 17.44 -10.93
CA SER A 144 -5.62 16.54 -10.05
C SER A 144 -4.54 17.29 -9.30
N ILE A 145 -3.70 18.06 -9.99
CA ILE A 145 -2.62 18.84 -9.36
C ILE A 145 -3.22 19.87 -8.39
N LYS A 146 -4.29 20.56 -8.78
CA LYS A 146 -5.01 21.49 -7.90
C LYS A 146 -5.53 20.79 -6.63
N SER A 147 -6.21 19.66 -6.79
CA SER A 147 -6.75 18.89 -5.67
C SER A 147 -5.65 18.44 -4.71
N ARG A 148 -4.51 17.95 -5.22
CA ARG A 148 -3.36 17.53 -4.41
C ARG A 148 -2.74 18.68 -3.63
N ILE A 149 -2.63 19.86 -4.25
CA ILE A 149 -2.13 21.08 -3.57
C ILE A 149 -3.06 21.49 -2.43
N VAL A 150 -4.38 21.49 -2.66
CA VAL A 150 -5.38 21.80 -1.64
C VAL A 150 -5.33 20.79 -0.50
N ASP A 151 -5.29 19.50 -0.82
CA ASP A 151 -5.20 18.42 0.16
C ASP A 151 -3.93 18.54 1.02
N MET A 152 -2.77 18.82 0.41
CA MET A 152 -1.54 19.08 1.17
C MET A 152 -1.67 20.32 2.07
N SER A 153 -2.28 21.40 1.58
CA SER A 153 -2.50 22.63 2.36
C SER A 153 -3.38 22.38 3.59
N ASN A 154 -4.41 21.55 3.46
CA ASN A 154 -5.33 21.23 4.54
C ASN A 154 -4.72 20.31 5.61
N ASN A 155 -3.66 19.57 5.26
CA ASN A 155 -2.95 18.65 6.16
C ASN A 155 -1.71 19.29 6.83
N ILE A 156 -1.48 20.59 6.65
CA ILE A 156 -0.48 21.33 7.42
C ILE A 156 -1.09 21.61 8.80
N ASN A 157 -0.71 20.80 9.79
CA ASN A 157 -0.92 21.15 11.19
C ASN A 157 -0.08 22.40 11.49
N ILE A 158 -0.73 23.56 11.54
CA ILE A 158 -0.16 24.78 12.09
C ILE A 158 0.07 24.50 13.59
N ARG A 159 1.33 24.25 13.95
CA ARG A 159 1.80 24.21 15.34
C ARG A 159 2.38 25.56 15.71
#